data_AF-A0A7C1JY52-F1
#
_entry.id   AF-A0A7C1JY52-F1
#
_cell.length_a   1.000
_cell.length_b   1.000
_cell.length_c   1.000
_cell.angle_alpha   90.00
_cell.angle_beta   90.00
_cell.angle_gamma   90.00
#
_symmetry.space_group_name_H-M   'P 1'
#
loop_
_entity.id
_entity.type
_entity.pdbx_description
1 polymer ?
#
loop_
_entity_poly.entity_id
_entity_poly.type
_entity_poly.pdbx_seq_one_letter_code
_entity_poly.pdbx_strand_id
1 'polypeptide(L)'
;MVFLDESGFRLHPGVRRTWAPRGKTPRQYSWERHDRLSVISAITLAPRRRRLGLYFRIHEGPVRAWEVGAQRRCAPTLTRLHRHVRRKFIV
;
A
#
# COMPACT_ATOMS: atom_id res chain seq x y z
N MET A 1 7.48 2.71 -18.36
CA MET A 1 6.04 2.62 -18.03
C MET A 1 5.89 2.68 -16.51
N VAL A 2 4.86 3.36 -16.01
CA VAL A 2 4.56 3.45 -14.57
C VAL A 2 3.11 3.02 -14.37
N PHE A 3 2.88 2.05 -13.48
CA PHE A 3 1.56 1.65 -13.01
C PHE A 3 1.34 2.24 -11.64
N LEU A 4 0.14 2.76 -11.37
CA LEU A 4 -0.22 3.35 -10.09
C LEU A 4 -1.51 2.72 -9.59
N ASP A 5 -1.54 2.38 -8.30
CA ASP A 5 -2.68 1.74 -7.68
C ASP A 5 -2.79 2.14 -6.19
N GLU A 6 -4.02 2.04 -5.66
CA GLU A 6 -4.33 2.25 -4.26
C GLU A 6 -4.83 0.95 -3.61
N SER A 7 -4.22 0.59 -2.48
CA SER A 7 -4.62 -0.59 -1.70
C SER A 7 -5.01 -0.21 -0.27
N GLY A 8 -6.16 -0.68 0.18
CA GLY A 8 -6.63 -0.52 1.56
C GLY A 8 -6.43 -1.79 2.39
N PHE A 9 -5.82 -1.66 3.56
CA PHE A 9 -5.59 -2.75 4.50
C PHE A 9 -6.40 -2.55 5.77
N ARG A 10 -7.17 -3.58 6.16
CA ARG A 10 -7.85 -3.63 7.45
C ARG A 10 -6.91 -4.27 8.47
N LEU A 11 -6.71 -3.63 9.62
CA LEU A 11 -5.83 -4.14 10.68
C LEU A 11 -6.52 -5.11 11.64
N HIS A 12 -7.67 -5.64 11.25
CA HIS A 12 -8.35 -6.66 12.03
C HIS A 12 -7.55 -7.96 11.97
N PRO A 13 -7.24 -8.61 13.11
CA PRO A 13 -6.52 -9.87 13.10
C PRO A 13 -7.36 -10.93 12.38
N GLY A 14 -6.92 -11.34 11.21
CA GLY A 14 -7.53 -12.46 10.50
C GLY A 14 -7.30 -13.77 11.26
N VAL A 15 -8.18 -14.75 11.07
CA VAL A 15 -8.01 -16.09 11.64
C VAL A 15 -6.74 -16.72 11.06
N ARG A 16 -5.67 -16.76 11.85
CA ARG A 16 -4.40 -17.42 11.49
C ARG A 16 -4.36 -18.83 12.05
N ARG A 17 -3.55 -19.72 11.44
CA ARG A 17 -3.17 -21.00 12.04
C ARG A 17 -2.57 -20.73 13.43
N THR A 18 -3.09 -21.39 14.44
CA THR A 18 -2.58 -21.33 15.81
C THR A 18 -1.99 -22.68 16.18
N TRP A 19 -1.04 -22.66 17.12
CA TRP A 19 -0.50 -23.87 17.76
C TRP A 19 -1.43 -24.40 18.86
N ALA A 20 -2.75 -24.22 18.73
CA ALA A 20 -3.69 -24.67 19.74
C ALA A 20 -3.76 -26.20 19.80
N PRO A 21 -4.06 -26.78 20.97
CA PRO A 21 -4.20 -28.22 21.12
C PRO A 21 -5.20 -28.82 20.12
N ARG A 22 -4.87 -29.99 19.56
CA ARG A 22 -5.77 -30.71 18.65
C ARG A 22 -7.09 -31.00 19.37
N GLY A 23 -8.21 -30.75 18.69
CA GLY A 23 -9.56 -30.94 19.24
C GLY A 23 -10.05 -29.83 20.17
N LYS A 24 -9.32 -28.72 20.33
CA LYS A 24 -9.78 -27.53 21.06
C LYS A 24 -9.90 -26.34 20.11
N THR A 25 -11.03 -25.65 20.17
CA THR A 25 -11.24 -24.42 19.38
C THR A 25 -10.27 -23.34 19.87
N PRO A 26 -9.40 -22.81 19.00
CA PRO A 26 -8.50 -21.74 19.40
C PRO A 26 -9.28 -20.46 19.72
N ARG A 27 -9.13 -19.95 20.95
CA ARG A 27 -9.65 -18.62 21.32
C ARG A 27 -8.62 -17.56 20.92
N GLN A 28 -8.95 -16.75 19.93
CA GLN A 28 -8.17 -15.57 19.59
C GLN A 28 -8.84 -14.34 20.19
N TYR A 29 -8.17 -13.69 21.13
CA TYR A 29 -8.59 -12.39 21.63
C TYR A 29 -8.21 -11.34 20.60
N SER A 30 -9.21 -10.87 19.84
CA SER A 30 -9.09 -9.72 18.95
C SER A 30 -9.66 -8.52 19.68
N TRP A 31 -8.84 -7.49 19.88
CA TRP A 31 -9.41 -6.17 20.17
C TRP A 31 -9.76 -5.52 18.83
N GLU A 32 -11.04 -5.25 18.62
CA GLU A 32 -11.54 -4.68 17.37
C GLU A 32 -11.14 -3.20 17.27
N ARG A 33 -9.89 -2.98 16.87
CA ARG A 33 -9.46 -1.70 16.33
C ARG A 33 -9.91 -1.68 14.88
N HIS A 34 -10.94 -0.91 14.56
CA HIS A 34 -11.39 -0.66 13.18
C HIS A 34 -10.38 0.17 12.36
N ASP A 35 -9.11 0.04 12.68
CA ASP A 35 -8.02 0.77 12.06
C ASP A 35 -7.84 0.29 10.62
N ARG A 36 -7.68 1.27 9.73
CA ARG A 36 -7.47 1.05 8.31
C ARG A 36 -6.21 1.77 7.89
N LEU A 37 -5.39 1.10 7.12
CA LEU A 37 -4.28 1.72 6.41
C LEU A 37 -4.65 1.82 4.94
N SER A 38 -4.24 2.90 4.30
CA SER A 38 -4.37 3.08 2.87
C SER A 38 -2.98 3.28 2.29
N VAL A 39 -2.69 2.64 1.18
CA VAL A 39 -1.37 2.68 0.55
C VAL A 39 -1.54 3.13 -0.88
N ILE A 40 -0.83 4.18 -1.25
CA ILE A 40 -0.71 4.60 -2.64
C ILE A 40 0.63 4.08 -3.14
N SER A 41 0.61 3.29 -4.21
CA SER A 41 1.80 2.65 -4.75
C SER A 41 1.97 2.90 -6.23
N ALA A 42 3.21 2.79 -6.70
CA ALA A 42 3.57 2.88 -8.10
C ALA A 42 4.68 1.89 -8.43
N ILE A 43 4.49 1.15 -9.51
CA ILE A 43 5.46 0.21 -10.06
C ILE A 43 6.02 0.77 -11.37
N THR A 44 7.33 0.91 -11.44
CA THR A 44 8.04 1.41 -12.62
C THR A 44 8.74 0.27 -13.33
N LEU A 45 8.54 0.17 -14.64
CA LEU A 45 9.26 -0.75 -15.53
C LEU A 45 10.22 0.04 -16.40
N ALA A 46 11.53 -0.19 -16.24
CA ALA A 46 12.56 0.34 -17.12
C ALA A 46 12.71 -0.53 -18.39
N PRO A 47 12.32 -0.03 -19.59
CA PRO A 47 12.24 -0.86 -20.80
C PRO A 47 13.57 -1.51 -21.19
N ARG A 48 14.67 -0.77 -21.05
CA ARG A 48 16.02 -1.24 -21.43
C ARG A 48 16.69 -2.12 -20.39
N ARG A 49 16.37 -1.94 -19.10
CA ARG A 49 17.14 -2.55 -17.99
C ARG A 49 16.40 -3.70 -17.31
N ARG A 50 15.18 -4.06 -17.77
CA ARG A 50 14.28 -5.06 -17.16
C ARG A 50 14.17 -4.92 -15.63
N ARG A 51 14.26 -3.68 -15.15
CA ARG A 51 14.34 -3.39 -13.72
C ARG A 51 13.00 -2.85 -13.24
N LEU A 52 12.47 -3.52 -12.22
CA LEU A 52 11.29 -3.12 -11.47
C LEU A 52 11.68 -2.15 -10.36
N GLY A 53 10.86 -1.11 -10.16
CA GLY A 53 10.94 -0.22 -9.01
C GLY A 53 9.58 -0.14 -8.36
N LEU A 54 9.51 -0.37 -7.04
CA LEU A 54 8.29 -0.19 -6.25
C LEU A 54 8.46 1.05 -5.38
N TYR A 55 7.48 1.94 -5.46
CA TYR A 55 7.40 3.15 -4.65
C TYR A 55 6.03 3.17 -3.99
N PHE A 56 5.97 3.37 -2.68
CA PHE A 56 4.69 3.45 -1.99
C PHE A 56 4.75 4.43 -0.84
N ARG A 57 3.57 4.87 -0.40
CA ARG A 57 3.36 5.64 0.81
C ARG A 57 2.19 5.07 1.56
N ILE A 58 2.38 4.86 2.86
CA ILE A 58 1.35 4.40 3.78
C ILE A 58 0.69 5.63 4.41
N HIS A 59 -0.62 5.56 4.53
CA HIS A 59 -1.48 6.55 5.15
C HIS A 59 -2.31 5.87 6.22
N GLU A 60 -2.38 6.49 7.39
CA GLU A 60 -3.33 6.10 8.42
C GLU A 60 -4.74 6.57 8.04
N GLY A 61 -5.71 5.69 8.30
CA GLY A 61 -7.11 5.89 7.97
C GLY A 61 -7.47 5.54 6.52
N PRO A 62 -8.78 5.50 6.21
CA PRO A 62 -9.25 5.41 4.84
C PRO A 62 -8.90 6.68 4.07
N VAL A 63 -8.43 6.54 2.83
CA VAL A 63 -8.42 7.65 1.88
C VAL A 63 -9.86 7.96 1.53
N ARG A 64 -10.28 9.19 1.79
CA ARG A 64 -11.65 9.65 1.49
C ARG A 64 -11.71 10.15 0.05
N ALA A 65 -12.86 9.98 -0.60
CA ALA A 65 -13.07 10.38 -2.00
C ALA A 65 -12.69 11.85 -2.28
N TRP A 66 -12.97 12.76 -1.34
CA TRP A 66 -12.61 14.17 -1.47
C TRP A 66 -11.08 14.42 -1.40
N GLU A 67 -10.32 13.55 -0.72
CA GLU A 67 -8.86 13.63 -0.66
C GLU A 67 -8.22 13.16 -1.98
N VAL A 68 -8.89 12.26 -2.70
CA VAL A 68 -8.50 11.80 -4.05
C VAL A 68 -8.70 12.93 -5.06
N GLY A 69 -9.88 13.56 -5.07
CA GLY A 69 -10.18 14.69 -5.94
C GLY A 69 -9.28 15.91 -5.69
N ALA A 70 -8.95 16.18 -4.41
CA ALA A 70 -8.01 17.23 -4.03
C ALA A 70 -6.52 16.80 -4.19
N GLN A 71 -6.24 15.57 -4.62
CA GLN A 71 -4.92 14.98 -4.78
C GLN A 71 -3.98 15.14 -3.56
N ARG A 72 -4.50 15.45 -2.37
CA ARG A 72 -3.69 15.83 -1.18
C ARG A 72 -2.76 14.71 -0.73
N ARG A 73 -3.19 13.46 -0.86
CA ARG A 73 -2.40 12.27 -0.50
C ARG A 73 -1.53 11.75 -1.65
N CYS A 74 -2.02 11.86 -2.89
CA CYS A 74 -1.34 11.33 -4.09
C CYS A 74 -0.23 12.25 -4.61
N ALA A 75 -0.44 13.58 -4.63
CA ALA A 75 0.46 14.55 -5.25
C ALA A 75 1.91 14.51 -4.71
N PRO A 76 2.15 14.37 -3.38
CA PRO A 76 3.52 14.29 -2.87
C PRO A 76 4.27 13.04 -3.36
N THR A 77 3.58 11.90 -3.41
CA THR A 77 4.15 10.62 -3.87
C THR A 77 4.44 10.68 -5.36
N LEU A 78 3.50 11.20 -6.16
CA LEU A 78 3.67 11.42 -7.60
C LEU A 78 4.82 12.38 -7.92
N THR A 79 4.93 13.48 -7.19
CA THR A 79 6.00 14.48 -7.38
C THR A 79 7.37 13.86 -7.10
N ARG A 80 7.49 13.08 -6.02
CA ARG A 80 8.73 12.37 -5.67
C ARG A 80 9.06 11.29 -6.69
N LEU A 81 8.06 10.55 -7.16
CA LEU A 81 8.21 9.53 -8.19
C LEU A 81 8.69 10.15 -9.51
N HIS A 82 8.02 11.21 -9.97
CA HIS A 82 8.36 11.91 -11.20
C HIS A 82 9.80 12.43 -11.17
N ARG A 83 10.26 13.00 -10.04
CA ARG A 83 11.66 13.43 -9.85
C ARG A 83 12.65 12.27 -9.93
N HIS A 84 12.30 11.11 -9.37
CA HIS A 84 13.17 9.94 -9.34
C HIS A 84 13.21 9.17 -10.68
N VAL A 85 12.08 9.16 -11.39
CA VAL A 85 11.88 8.43 -12.66
C VAL A 85 12.43 9.24 -13.83
N ARG A 86 12.20 10.57 -13.91
CA ARG A 86 12.73 11.40 -15.02
C ARG A 86 14.24 11.23 -15.21
N ARG A 87 15.01 11.12 -14.13
CA ARG A 87 16.48 11.00 -14.19
C ARG A 87 16.98 9.62 -14.65
N LYS A 88 16.14 8.59 -14.60
CA LYS A 88 16.54 7.19 -14.89
C LYS A 88 16.02 6.67 -16.23
N PHE A 89 15.02 7.34 -16.80
CA PHE A 89 14.41 6.97 -18.09
C PHE A 89 14.93 7.80 -19.27
N ILE A 90 15.58 8.94 -19.02
CA ILE A 90 16.30 9.75 -20.03
C ILE A 90 17.79 9.34 -20.00
N VAL A 91 18.09 8.07 -20.29
CA VAL A 91 19.39 7.55 -20.78
C VAL A 91 19.11 6.29 -21.60
#